data_AF-A0A7V4UIE9-F1
#
_entry.id   AF-A0A7V4UIE9-F1
#
_cell.length_a   1.000
_cell.length_b   1.000
_cell.length_c   1.000
_cell.angle_alpha   90.00
_cell.angle_beta   90.00
_cell.angle_gamma   90.00
#
_symmetry.space_group_name_H-M   'P 1'
#
loop_
_entity.id
_entity.type
_entity.pdbx_description
1 polymer ?
#
loop_
_entity_poly.entity_id
_entity_poly.type
_entity_poly.pdbx_seq_one_letter_code
_entity_poly.pdbx_strand_id
1 'polypeptide(L)'
;MKIKNSYYCIVDRNNKPDLRFLFEDKNDAQRKIKQIKNSTKGETLIFPGDGRDFFATGVKKELINPKRKISIKKGCWTGLRVVPLKMMEDFDPTKVFHRIVKSEENQLYYSKQREKEVMFQNFDVKIPVLPNPLVSVDWENSFLKTKAFMASLLMMCAVTVASVVFIQKNTTDKIANELTSRQNEIIQKTVALQTKVMGEKDQKLAQQFDSQLDNFVLEALKNFDSIKQESLEEEIMKMVGGTPMEKMVPLIAKQDRVVAAFLVGIAKKESNYGIHVPLLDGQDCYNYWGYRGIRARMGTGGHTCFDSPEDAVETVAGRIQELVKADVDTPQEMVLWKCGSNCANDSGASKWISDVGIYFNQLNNNQGG
;
A
#
# COMPACT_ATOMS: atom_id res chain seq x y z
N MET A 1 -16.68 -3.59 43.45
CA MET A 1 -16.13 -3.88 42.11
C MET A 1 -17.19 -4.59 41.28
N LYS A 2 -17.83 -3.90 40.34
CA LYS A 2 -18.78 -4.52 39.40
C LYS A 2 -18.00 -4.85 38.13
N ILE A 3 -17.73 -6.13 37.88
CA ILE A 3 -17.08 -6.62 36.66
C ILE A 3 -17.96 -6.21 35.48
N LYS A 4 -17.56 -5.17 34.74
CA LYS A 4 -18.48 -4.54 33.78
C LYS A 4 -18.40 -5.06 32.36
N ASN A 5 -17.32 -5.72 31.92
CA ASN A 5 -17.28 -6.41 30.63
C ASN A 5 -16.24 -7.56 30.65
N SER A 6 -16.66 -8.78 30.34
CA SER A 6 -15.75 -9.91 30.15
C SER A 6 -15.40 -10.04 28.67
N TYR A 7 -14.15 -9.76 28.30
CA TYR A 7 -13.66 -10.03 26.95
C TYR A 7 -13.22 -11.49 26.82
N TYR A 8 -13.20 -11.99 25.60
CA TYR A 8 -12.70 -13.31 25.24
C TYR A 8 -11.46 -13.15 24.36
N CYS A 9 -10.41 -13.89 24.68
CA CYS A 9 -9.22 -13.95 23.84
C CYS A 9 -8.99 -15.38 23.35
N ILE A 10 -8.25 -15.49 22.25
CA ILE A 10 -7.78 -16.76 21.73
C ILE A 10 -6.44 -17.06 22.40
N VAL A 11 -6.28 -18.26 22.96
CA VAL A 11 -5.01 -18.69 23.57
C VAL A 11 -4.49 -19.95 22.89
N ASP A 12 -3.17 -20.11 22.91
CA ASP A 12 -2.50 -21.32 22.44
C ASP A 12 -2.54 -22.47 23.47
N ARG A 13 -1.93 -23.60 23.12
CA ARG A 13 -1.83 -24.78 24.01
C ARG A 13 -1.08 -24.49 25.32
N ASN A 14 -0.22 -23.47 25.33
CA ASN A 14 0.57 -23.04 26.48
C ASN A 14 -0.12 -21.92 27.28
N ASN A 15 -1.40 -21.65 26.99
CA ASN A 15 -2.20 -20.61 27.62
C ASN A 15 -1.67 -19.18 27.41
N LYS A 16 -0.87 -18.97 26.35
CA LYS A 16 -0.40 -17.64 25.98
C LYS A 16 -1.50 -16.90 25.21
N PRO A 17 -1.98 -15.74 25.68
CA PRO A 17 -3.05 -15.01 25.03
C PRO A 17 -2.55 -14.34 23.75
N ASP A 18 -3.30 -14.51 22.67
CA ASP A 18 -3.13 -13.78 21.43
C ASP A 18 -3.99 -12.51 21.47
N LEU A 19 -3.37 -11.44 21.97
CA LEU A 19 -4.02 -10.14 22.13
C LEU A 19 -4.39 -9.48 20.79
N ARG A 20 -3.99 -10.07 19.65
CA ARG A 20 -4.49 -9.65 18.33
C ARG A 20 -5.97 -9.97 18.16
N PHE A 21 -6.53 -10.88 18.94
CA PHE A 21 -7.92 -11.32 18.82
C PHE A 21 -8.63 -11.18 20.17
N LEU A 22 -9.29 -10.05 20.37
CA LEU A 22 -10.14 -9.76 21.52
C LEU A 22 -11.57 -9.61 21.06
N PHE A 23 -12.48 -10.31 21.75
CA PHE A 23 -13.89 -10.35 21.41
C PHE A 23 -14.74 -9.99 22.62
N GLU A 24 -15.83 -9.28 22.40
CA GLU A 24 -16.85 -9.07 23.43
C GLU A 24 -17.71 -10.33 23.62
N ASP A 25 -17.98 -11.07 22.54
CA ASP A 25 -18.75 -12.31 22.55
C ASP A 25 -17.87 -13.57 22.41
N LYS A 26 -18.22 -14.62 23.16
CA LYS A 26 -17.54 -15.91 23.12
C LYS A 26 -17.72 -16.59 21.77
N ASN A 27 -18.89 -16.45 21.14
CA ASN A 27 -19.17 -17.13 19.88
C ASN A 27 -18.37 -16.52 18.73
N ASP A 28 -18.11 -15.22 18.76
CA ASP A 28 -17.19 -14.56 17.81
C ASP A 28 -15.77 -15.12 17.90
N ALA A 29 -15.25 -15.27 19.12
CA ALA A 29 -13.95 -15.89 19.34
C ALA A 29 -13.92 -17.33 18.79
N GLN A 30 -14.99 -18.10 18.98
CA GLN A 30 -15.11 -19.46 18.44
C GLN A 30 -15.22 -19.48 16.91
N ARG A 31 -15.98 -18.57 16.30
CA ARG A 31 -16.07 -18.39 14.85
C ARG A 31 -14.70 -18.08 14.27
N LYS A 32 -13.93 -17.20 14.91
CA LYS A 32 -12.57 -16.87 14.48
C LYS A 32 -11.64 -18.07 14.55
N ILE A 33 -11.69 -18.88 15.63
CA ILE A 33 -10.92 -20.12 15.71
C ILE A 33 -11.27 -21.07 14.55
N LYS A 34 -12.56 -21.20 14.19
CA LYS A 34 -12.98 -22.02 13.03
C LYS A 34 -12.43 -21.44 11.73
N GLN A 35 -12.51 -20.12 11.52
CA GLN A 35 -11.94 -19.45 10.35
C GLN A 35 -10.43 -19.67 10.24
N ILE A 36 -9.70 -19.53 11.35
CA ILE A 36 -8.25 -19.77 11.42
C ILE A 36 -7.92 -21.22 11.07
N LYS A 37 -8.65 -22.19 11.64
CA LYS A 37 -8.46 -23.62 11.38
C LYS A 37 -8.79 -24.02 9.94
N ASN A 38 -9.75 -23.34 9.32
CA ASN A 38 -10.21 -23.62 7.96
C ASN A 38 -9.51 -22.77 6.88
N SER A 39 -8.65 -21.82 7.25
CA SER A 39 -7.94 -20.98 6.29
C SER A 39 -6.95 -21.80 5.48
N THR A 40 -7.15 -21.84 4.16
CA THR A 40 -6.22 -22.45 3.19
C THR A 40 -4.93 -21.64 3.01
N LYS A 41 -4.95 -20.36 3.42
CA LYS A 41 -3.80 -19.44 3.38
C LYS A 41 -2.94 -19.49 4.65
N GLY A 42 -3.44 -20.12 5.72
CA GLY A 42 -2.75 -20.17 7.00
C GLY A 42 -1.49 -21.04 6.96
N GLU A 43 -0.36 -20.49 7.41
CA GLU A 43 0.91 -21.22 7.50
C GLU A 43 1.44 -21.20 8.95
N THR A 44 1.88 -22.37 9.44
CA THR A 44 2.53 -22.56 10.73
C THR A 44 4.02 -22.72 10.53
N LEU A 45 4.80 -21.84 11.16
CA LEU A 45 6.25 -21.92 11.26
C LEU A 45 6.62 -22.72 12.51
N ILE A 46 7.43 -23.77 12.33
CA ILE A 46 7.82 -24.72 13.37
C ILE A 46 9.33 -24.58 13.59
N PHE A 47 9.71 -24.26 14.82
CA PHE A 47 11.10 -24.14 15.26
C PHE A 47 11.61 -25.45 15.89
N PRO A 48 12.93 -25.71 15.86
CA PRO A 48 13.54 -26.80 16.61
C PRO A 48 13.47 -26.47 18.11
N GLY A 49 12.78 -27.29 18.91
CA GLY A 49 12.58 -27.05 20.35
C GLY A 49 11.17 -26.56 20.74
N ASP A 50 10.13 -27.09 20.07
CA ASP A 50 8.69 -26.91 20.38
C ASP A 50 8.04 -25.53 20.14
N GLY A 51 8.81 -24.53 19.69
CA GLY A 51 8.25 -23.26 19.25
C GLY A 51 7.42 -23.40 17.97
N ARG A 52 6.20 -22.88 17.95
CA ARG A 52 5.36 -22.80 16.74
C ARG A 52 4.64 -21.46 16.68
N ASP A 53 4.73 -20.77 15.55
CA ASP A 53 4.04 -19.51 15.27
C ASP A 53 3.16 -19.66 14.02
N PHE A 54 1.98 -19.04 14.00
CA PHE A 54 1.09 -19.10 12.84
C PHE A 54 0.68 -17.74 12.32
N PHE A 55 0.57 -17.73 11.01
CA PHE A 55 0.29 -16.57 10.21
C PHE A 55 -0.97 -16.86 9.39
N ALA A 56 -2.07 -16.21 9.77
CA ALA A 56 -3.38 -16.41 9.13
C ALA A 56 -3.37 -16.08 7.63
N THR A 57 -2.45 -15.20 7.22
CA THR A 57 -2.24 -14.72 5.85
C THR A 57 -1.02 -15.35 5.16
N GLY A 58 -0.39 -16.36 5.76
CA GLY A 58 0.84 -16.97 5.27
C GLY A 58 2.11 -16.36 5.88
N VAL A 59 3.21 -17.11 5.86
CA VAL A 59 4.49 -16.67 6.41
C VAL A 59 5.21 -15.79 5.37
N LYS A 60 5.58 -14.56 5.74
CA LYS A 60 6.50 -13.74 4.93
C LYS A 60 7.90 -14.34 4.99
N LYS A 61 8.30 -15.08 3.95
CA LYS A 61 9.55 -15.84 3.89
C LYS A 61 10.80 -14.96 4.05
N GLU A 62 10.72 -13.70 3.64
CA GLU A 62 11.77 -12.69 3.78
C GLU A 62 12.14 -12.38 5.23
N LEU A 63 11.21 -12.57 6.18
CA LEU A 63 11.45 -12.32 7.60
C LEU A 63 12.08 -13.52 8.32
N ILE A 64 12.32 -14.62 7.62
CA ILE A 64 12.90 -15.83 8.18
C ILE A 64 14.42 -15.79 8.06
N ASN A 65 15.12 -15.91 9.19
CA ASN A 65 16.57 -16.05 9.18
C ASN A 65 16.99 -17.37 8.48
N PRO A 66 17.73 -17.31 7.35
CA PRO A 66 18.09 -18.49 6.57
C PRO A 66 19.01 -19.47 7.32
N LYS A 67 19.68 -19.03 8.39
CA LYS A 67 20.59 -19.86 9.18
C LYS A 67 19.85 -20.77 10.17
N ARG A 68 18.55 -20.56 10.42
CA ARG A 68 17.76 -21.39 11.35
C ARG A 68 17.01 -22.47 10.60
N LYS A 69 17.16 -23.73 11.03
CA LYS A 69 16.33 -24.84 10.55
C LYS A 69 14.89 -24.60 10.99
N ILE A 70 14.01 -24.23 10.07
CA ILE A 70 12.58 -24.05 10.34
C ILE A 70 11.78 -24.89 9.35
N SER A 71 10.59 -25.35 9.75
CA SER A 71 9.65 -26.01 8.82
C SER A 71 8.33 -25.25 8.76
N ILE A 72 7.80 -25.08 7.55
CA ILE A 72 6.53 -24.40 7.32
C ILE A 72 5.50 -25.46 6.93
N LYS A 73 4.38 -25.51 7.65
CA LYS A 73 3.26 -26.40 7.35
C LYS A 73 1.99 -25.59 7.12
N LYS A 74 1.24 -25.90 6.07
CA LYS A 74 -0.09 -25.31 5.84
C LYS A 74 -1.10 -25.85 6.86
N GLY A 75 -1.93 -24.97 7.41
CA GLY A 75 -3.19 -25.34 8.08
C GLY A 75 -3.09 -26.11 9.42
N CYS A 76 -2.07 -25.92 10.25
CA CYS A 76 -1.86 -26.77 11.43
C CYS A 76 -1.91 -26.00 12.77
N TRP A 77 -3.12 -25.82 13.36
CA TRP A 77 -3.34 -25.45 14.77
C TRP A 77 -4.42 -26.32 15.43
N THR A 78 -4.01 -27.38 16.12
CA THR A 78 -4.92 -28.22 16.92
C THR A 78 -5.18 -27.66 18.33
N GLY A 79 -4.40 -26.67 18.79
CA GLY A 79 -4.36 -26.24 20.19
C GLY A 79 -5.12 -24.94 20.57
N LEU A 80 -5.83 -24.28 19.65
CA LEU A 80 -6.54 -23.03 19.96
C LEU A 80 -7.76 -23.26 20.85
N ARG A 81 -7.89 -22.44 21.91
CA ARG A 81 -9.08 -22.37 22.76
C ARG A 81 -9.43 -20.92 23.09
N VAL A 82 -10.70 -20.68 23.39
CA VAL A 82 -11.20 -19.37 23.85
C VAL A 82 -11.11 -19.34 25.37
N VAL A 83 -10.51 -18.28 25.92
CA VAL A 83 -10.44 -18.05 27.37
C VAL A 83 -11.04 -16.69 27.71
N PRO A 84 -11.93 -16.62 28.73
CA PRO A 84 -12.42 -15.34 29.23
C PRO A 84 -11.25 -14.59 29.89
N LEU A 85 -11.03 -13.37 29.42
CA LEU A 85 -10.02 -12.48 29.96
C LEU A 85 -10.68 -11.59 31.02
N LYS A 86 -10.31 -11.81 32.28
CA LYS A 86 -10.67 -10.91 33.38
C LYS A 86 -9.66 -9.76 33.38
N MET A 87 -9.99 -8.67 32.71
CA MET A 87 -9.20 -7.44 32.77
C MET A 87 -9.31 -6.86 34.20
N MET A 88 -8.20 -6.37 34.76
CA MET A 88 -8.25 -5.53 35.97
C MET A 88 -8.99 -4.21 35.64
N GLU A 89 -9.68 -3.61 36.62
CA GLU A 89 -10.55 -2.43 36.42
C GLU A 89 -9.84 -1.25 35.72
N ASP A 90 -8.50 -1.20 35.74
CA ASP A 90 -7.69 -0.13 35.16
C ASP A 90 -7.19 -0.39 33.73
N PHE A 91 -7.42 -1.59 33.16
CA PHE A 91 -7.00 -1.89 31.79
C PHE A 91 -8.10 -1.53 30.79
N ASP A 92 -8.02 -0.30 30.28
CA ASP A 92 -8.81 0.16 29.15
C ASP A 92 -8.01 -0.08 27.85
N PRO A 93 -8.44 -1.00 26.96
CA PRO A 93 -7.75 -1.23 25.69
C PRO A 93 -7.58 0.05 24.86
N THR A 94 -8.51 1.01 24.97
CA THR A 94 -8.41 2.28 24.25
C THR A 94 -7.25 3.16 24.74
N LYS A 95 -6.84 3.00 26.00
CA LYS A 95 -5.71 3.75 26.59
C LYS A 95 -4.36 3.13 26.29
N VAL A 96 -4.32 1.83 26.05
CA VAL A 96 -3.07 1.07 25.80
C VAL A 96 -2.77 0.95 24.31
N PHE A 97 -3.79 0.98 23.45
CA PHE A 97 -3.63 0.87 22.01
C PHE A 97 -4.00 2.19 21.32
N HIS A 98 -3.04 2.78 20.60
CA HIS A 98 -3.19 4.07 19.92
C HIS A 98 -4.29 4.12 18.84
N ARG A 99 -4.73 2.97 18.32
CA ARG A 99 -5.81 2.89 17.32
C ARG A 99 -6.52 1.54 17.39
N ILE A 100 -7.85 1.55 17.40
CA ILE A 100 -8.70 0.36 17.36
C ILE A 100 -9.44 0.37 16.01
N VAL A 101 -9.05 -0.50 15.08
CA VAL A 101 -9.65 -0.58 13.72
C VAL A 101 -10.63 -1.74 13.64
N LYS A 102 -11.94 -1.44 13.65
CA LYS A 102 -13.04 -2.42 13.49
C LYS A 102 -13.10 -2.93 12.05
N SER A 103 -12.71 -4.18 11.84
CA SER A 103 -12.91 -4.91 10.57
C SER A 103 -14.38 -5.35 10.45
N GLU A 104 -14.98 -5.14 9.27
CA GLU A 104 -16.34 -5.63 8.93
C GLU A 104 -16.41 -7.16 8.90
N GLU A 105 -15.28 -7.86 8.76
CA GLU A 105 -15.16 -9.31 8.95
C GLU A 105 -14.59 -9.67 10.34
N ASN A 106 -15.40 -9.47 11.38
CA ASN A 106 -15.28 -10.04 12.73
C ASN A 106 -13.91 -9.91 13.44
N GLN A 107 -13.66 -8.65 13.81
CA GLN A 107 -12.95 -8.08 14.98
C GLN A 107 -11.41 -7.96 15.00
N LEU A 108 -11.02 -6.67 15.04
CA LEU A 108 -9.82 -5.94 15.48
C LEU A 108 -8.44 -6.55 15.22
N TYR A 109 -7.69 -5.93 14.30
CA TYR A 109 -6.24 -6.13 14.18
C TYR A 109 -5.50 -5.15 15.10
N TYR A 110 -4.65 -5.66 16.01
CA TYR A 110 -3.71 -4.84 16.77
C TYR A 110 -2.30 -4.95 16.19
N SER A 111 -1.69 -3.81 15.87
CA SER A 111 -0.26 -3.68 15.62
C SER A 111 0.45 -3.40 16.95
N LYS A 112 1.33 -4.32 17.38
CA LYS A 112 2.24 -4.08 18.50
C LYS A 112 3.59 -3.68 17.93
N GLN A 113 3.84 -2.38 17.78
CA GLN A 113 5.18 -1.90 17.46
C GLN A 113 6.05 -2.07 18.71
N ARG A 114 7.05 -2.95 18.62
CA ARG A 114 8.02 -3.17 19.69
C ARG A 114 9.32 -2.50 19.26
N GLU A 115 9.53 -1.25 19.66
CA GLU A 115 10.88 -0.69 19.71
C GLU A 115 11.64 -1.38 20.84
N LYS A 116 12.61 -2.22 20.47
CA LYS A 116 13.91 -2.25 21.14
C LYS A 116 14.97 -2.54 20.10
N GLU A 117 15.92 -1.62 20.05
CA GLU A 117 17.18 -1.61 19.31
C GLU A 117 17.79 -3.02 19.20
N VAL A 118 18.13 -3.41 17.98
CA VAL A 118 19.21 -4.36 17.75
C VAL A 118 20.18 -3.67 16.80
N MET A 119 21.29 -3.20 17.35
CA MET A 119 22.46 -2.83 16.56
C MET A 119 22.88 -4.04 15.73
N PHE A 120 22.83 -3.91 14.41
CA PHE A 120 23.45 -4.86 13.51
C PHE A 120 24.97 -4.62 13.53
N GLN A 121 25.69 -5.45 14.26
CA GLN A 121 27.11 -5.65 13.98
C GLN A 121 27.22 -6.34 12.63
N ASN A 122 27.91 -5.68 11.70
CA ASN A 122 28.27 -6.22 10.40
C ASN A 122 29.05 -7.53 10.59
N PHE A 123 28.49 -8.63 10.10
CA PHE A 123 29.25 -9.86 9.87
C PHE A 123 29.59 -9.93 8.38
N ASP A 124 30.88 -9.82 8.07
CA ASP A 124 31.44 -10.24 6.79
C ASP A 124 31.15 -11.73 6.59
N VAL A 125 30.20 -12.03 5.70
CA VAL A 125 29.92 -13.39 5.25
C VAL A 125 30.60 -13.59 3.90
N LYS A 126 31.76 -14.26 3.89
CA LYS A 126 32.31 -14.85 2.67
C LYS A 126 31.40 -15.99 2.22
N ILE A 127 30.66 -15.79 1.14
CA ILE A 127 29.84 -16.81 0.49
C ILE A 127 30.77 -17.70 -0.34
N PRO A 128 30.70 -19.04 -0.25
CA PRO A 128 31.45 -19.92 -1.14
C PRO A 128 30.86 -19.84 -2.55
N VAL A 129 31.74 -19.62 -3.54
CA VAL A 129 31.42 -19.67 -4.96
C VAL A 129 31.00 -21.11 -5.32
N LEU A 130 29.73 -21.30 -5.69
CA LEU A 130 29.27 -22.55 -6.28
C LEU A 130 29.72 -22.60 -7.76
N PRO A 131 30.25 -23.74 -8.24
CA PRO A 131 30.56 -23.89 -9.66
C PRO A 131 29.27 -23.88 -10.49
N ASN A 132 29.29 -23.06 -11.51
CA ASN A 132 28.21 -22.82 -12.46
C ASN A 132 27.99 -24.10 -13.31
N PRO A 133 26.84 -24.80 -13.24
CA PRO A 133 26.64 -26.08 -13.94
C PRO A 133 26.32 -25.92 -15.44
N LEU A 134 26.57 -24.75 -16.04
CA LEU A 134 26.21 -24.45 -17.43
C LEU A 134 27.41 -24.22 -18.37
N VAL A 135 28.61 -24.63 -17.97
CA VAL A 135 29.81 -24.59 -18.84
C VAL A 135 29.97 -25.93 -19.55
N SER A 136 29.18 -26.17 -20.59
CA SER A 136 29.48 -27.12 -21.70
C SER A 136 28.35 -27.28 -22.73
N VAL A 137 27.27 -26.49 -22.66
CA VAL A 137 26.29 -26.47 -23.76
C VAL A 137 26.85 -25.60 -24.88
N ASP A 138 27.21 -26.23 -25.99
CA ASP A 138 27.65 -25.55 -27.21
C ASP A 138 26.45 -24.85 -27.88
N TRP A 139 26.27 -23.58 -27.51
CA TRP A 139 25.18 -22.73 -27.98
C TRP A 139 25.32 -22.28 -29.44
N GLU A 140 26.40 -22.64 -30.14
CA GLU A 140 26.58 -22.28 -31.55
C GLU A 140 25.79 -23.21 -32.49
N ASN A 141 25.58 -24.48 -32.10
CA ASN A 141 24.89 -25.48 -32.92
C ASN A 141 23.47 -25.84 -32.42
N SER A 142 22.93 -25.09 -31.46
CA SER A 142 21.59 -25.36 -30.92
C SER A 142 20.48 -24.96 -31.89
N PHE A 143 19.58 -25.90 -32.19
CA PHE A 143 18.37 -25.71 -33.00
C PHE A 143 17.52 -24.49 -32.55
N LEU A 144 17.65 -24.09 -31.28
CA LEU A 144 17.00 -22.92 -30.68
C LEU A 144 17.40 -21.57 -31.30
N LYS A 145 18.54 -21.49 -32.01
CA LYS A 145 18.99 -20.26 -32.72
C LYS A 145 18.46 -20.15 -34.15
N THR A 146 17.78 -21.16 -34.69
CA THR A 146 17.20 -21.00 -36.03
C THR A 146 16.16 -19.88 -35.99
N LYS A 147 16.28 -18.89 -36.88
CA LYS A 147 15.30 -17.80 -37.02
C LYS A 147 13.88 -18.34 -37.18
N ALA A 148 13.74 -19.53 -37.76
CA ALA A 148 12.49 -20.27 -37.88
C ALA A 148 11.89 -20.67 -36.51
N PHE A 149 12.70 -21.16 -35.56
CA PHE A 149 12.23 -21.52 -34.22
C PHE A 149 11.76 -20.29 -33.43
N MET A 150 12.55 -19.21 -33.42
CA MET A 150 12.17 -17.96 -32.76
C MET A 150 10.90 -17.34 -33.36
N ALA A 151 10.77 -17.37 -34.70
CA ALA A 151 9.54 -16.92 -35.36
C ALA A 151 8.33 -17.78 -34.98
N SER A 152 8.49 -19.11 -34.90
CA SER A 152 7.41 -20.02 -34.50
C SER A 152 6.98 -19.82 -33.04
N LEU A 153 7.93 -19.57 -32.14
CA LEU A 153 7.68 -19.32 -30.73
C LEU A 153 6.93 -17.99 -30.53
N LEU A 154 7.37 -16.92 -31.22
CA LEU A 154 6.69 -15.63 -31.17
C LEU A 154 5.27 -15.70 -31.74
N MET A 155 5.07 -16.43 -32.84
CA MET A 155 3.74 -16.63 -33.42
C MET A 155 2.84 -17.43 -32.46
N MET A 156 3.35 -18.48 -31.81
CA MET A 156 2.59 -19.25 -30.83
C MET A 156 2.18 -18.38 -29.63
N CYS A 157 3.10 -17.57 -29.09
CA CYS A 157 2.81 -16.63 -28.00
C CYS A 157 1.78 -15.57 -28.41
N ALA A 158 1.85 -15.04 -29.63
CA ALA A 158 0.88 -14.06 -30.11
C ALA A 158 -0.53 -14.67 -30.23
N VAL A 159 -0.64 -15.90 -30.75
CA VAL A 159 -1.92 -16.62 -30.87
C VAL A 159 -2.51 -16.94 -29.50
N THR A 160 -1.69 -17.38 -28.53
CA THR A 160 -2.20 -17.67 -27.18
C THR A 160 -2.71 -16.41 -26.49
N VAL A 161 -1.97 -15.30 -26.54
CA VAL A 161 -2.41 -14.01 -25.98
C VAL A 161 -3.71 -13.53 -26.65
N ALA A 162 -3.79 -13.57 -27.99
CA ALA A 162 -5.00 -13.18 -28.70
C ALA A 162 -6.22 -14.04 -28.33
N SER A 163 -6.03 -15.36 -28.18
CA SER A 163 -7.11 -16.26 -27.79
C SER A 163 -7.61 -16.00 -26.36
N VAL A 164 -6.72 -15.73 -25.41
CA VAL A 164 -7.09 -15.39 -24.02
C VAL A 164 -7.83 -14.06 -23.97
N VAL A 165 -7.34 -13.03 -24.68
CA VAL A 165 -8.01 -11.72 -24.75
C VAL A 165 -9.40 -11.84 -25.37
N PHE A 166 -9.55 -12.61 -26.44
CA PHE A 166 -10.85 -12.83 -27.08
C PHE A 166 -11.84 -13.57 -26.16
N ILE A 167 -11.39 -14.62 -25.47
CA ILE A 167 -12.20 -15.36 -24.51
C ILE A 167 -12.61 -14.43 -23.35
N GLN A 168 -11.67 -13.65 -22.81
CA GLN A 168 -11.92 -12.75 -21.68
C GLN A 168 -12.86 -11.61 -22.04
N LYS A 169 -12.76 -11.02 -23.25
CA LYS A 169 -13.68 -9.98 -23.71
C LYS A 169 -15.11 -10.51 -23.85
N ASN A 170 -15.28 -11.66 -24.50
CA ASN A 170 -16.61 -12.24 -24.75
C ASN A 170 -17.28 -12.75 -23.46
N THR A 171 -16.53 -13.22 -22.47
CA THR A 171 -17.10 -13.61 -21.16
C THR A 171 -17.42 -12.39 -20.30
N THR A 172 -16.56 -11.37 -20.29
CA THR A 172 -16.78 -10.14 -19.50
C THR A 172 -18.00 -9.36 -20.00
N ASP A 173 -18.16 -9.23 -21.32
CA ASP A 173 -19.31 -8.51 -21.91
C ASP A 173 -20.65 -9.21 -21.57
N LYS A 174 -20.68 -10.55 -21.57
CA LYS A 174 -21.88 -11.31 -21.18
C LYS A 174 -22.21 -11.15 -19.69
N ILE A 175 -21.20 -11.22 -18.82
CA ILE A 175 -21.38 -11.06 -17.37
C ILE A 175 -21.82 -9.62 -17.04
N ALA A 176 -21.22 -8.63 -17.68
CA ALA A 176 -21.58 -7.22 -17.51
C ALA A 176 -23.02 -6.96 -17.92
N ASN A 177 -23.44 -7.43 -19.10
CA ASN A 177 -24.82 -7.27 -19.57
C ASN A 177 -25.84 -7.97 -18.66
N GLU A 178 -25.52 -9.17 -18.15
CA GLU A 178 -26.42 -9.87 -17.21
C GLU A 178 -26.52 -9.14 -15.86
N LEU A 179 -25.40 -8.66 -15.32
CA LEU A 179 -25.38 -7.85 -14.09
C LEU A 179 -26.18 -6.55 -14.24
N THR A 180 -26.00 -5.82 -15.33
CA THR A 180 -26.76 -4.59 -15.62
C THR A 180 -28.26 -4.88 -15.75
N SER A 181 -28.64 -5.99 -16.39
CA SER A 181 -30.05 -6.37 -16.51
C SER A 181 -30.70 -6.69 -15.14
N ARG A 182 -30.00 -7.43 -14.27
CA ARG A 182 -30.48 -7.74 -12.91
C ARG A 182 -30.53 -6.51 -12.02
N GLN A 183 -29.55 -5.61 -12.14
CA GLN A 183 -29.52 -4.36 -11.38
C GLN A 183 -30.69 -3.45 -11.78
N ASN A 184 -30.99 -3.35 -13.08
CA ASN A 184 -32.15 -2.62 -13.57
C ASN A 184 -33.47 -3.23 -13.09
N GLU A 185 -33.58 -4.55 -13.02
CA GLU A 185 -34.76 -5.24 -12.48
C GLU A 185 -34.94 -4.96 -10.97
N ILE A 186 -33.85 -4.94 -10.19
CA ILE A 186 -33.88 -4.60 -8.76
C ILE A 186 -34.29 -3.13 -8.57
N ILE A 187 -33.73 -2.20 -9.35
CA ILE A 187 -34.08 -0.78 -9.30
C ILE A 187 -35.57 -0.59 -9.65
N GLN A 188 -36.04 -1.22 -10.73
CA GLN A 188 -37.45 -1.19 -11.13
C GLN A 188 -38.38 -1.73 -10.02
N LYS A 189 -38.04 -2.86 -9.39
CA LYS A 189 -38.81 -3.41 -8.27
C LYS A 189 -38.81 -2.50 -7.05
N THR A 190 -37.68 -1.85 -6.77
CA THR A 190 -37.52 -0.95 -5.61
C THR A 190 -38.30 0.34 -5.82
N VAL A 191 -38.18 0.94 -7.00
CA VAL A 191 -38.94 2.12 -7.41
C VAL A 191 -40.44 1.81 -7.42
N ALA A 192 -40.86 0.66 -7.99
CA ALA A 192 -42.26 0.25 -8.01
C ALA A 192 -42.84 0.06 -6.59
N LEU A 193 -42.07 -0.53 -5.66
CA LEU A 193 -42.46 -0.64 -4.26
C LEU A 193 -42.55 0.74 -3.58
N GLN A 194 -41.60 1.64 -3.85
CA GLN A 194 -41.63 3.01 -3.32
C GLN A 194 -42.84 3.79 -3.86
N THR A 195 -43.16 3.70 -5.15
CA THR A 195 -44.37 4.33 -5.75
C THR A 195 -45.68 3.68 -5.30
N LYS A 196 -45.66 2.43 -4.84
CA LYS A 196 -46.85 1.78 -4.24
C LYS A 196 -47.09 2.25 -2.81
N VAL A 197 -46.03 2.67 -2.11
CA VAL A 197 -46.08 3.10 -0.70
C VAL A 197 -46.22 4.63 -0.59
N MET A 198 -45.76 5.39 -1.59
CA MET A 198 -45.84 6.86 -1.63
C MET A 198 -46.74 7.32 -2.79
N GLY A 199 -47.71 8.19 -2.51
CA GLY A 199 -48.65 8.68 -3.54
C GLY A 199 -47.96 9.60 -4.56
N GLU A 200 -48.60 9.82 -5.71
CA GLU A 200 -48.06 10.59 -6.85
C GLU A 200 -47.64 12.04 -6.52
N LYS A 201 -48.17 12.63 -5.43
CA LYS A 201 -47.75 13.94 -4.89
C LYS A 201 -46.42 13.89 -4.13
N ASP A 202 -46.08 12.75 -3.52
CA ASP A 202 -44.86 12.57 -2.73
C ASP A 202 -43.64 12.32 -3.63
N GLN A 203 -43.85 11.85 -4.86
CA GLN A 203 -42.77 11.56 -5.82
C GLN A 203 -42.07 12.83 -6.34
N LYS A 204 -42.82 13.91 -6.59
CA LYS A 204 -42.24 15.22 -6.96
C LYS A 204 -41.50 15.86 -5.80
N LEU A 205 -42.01 15.69 -4.58
CA LEU A 205 -41.37 16.19 -3.37
C LEU A 205 -40.07 15.43 -3.08
N ALA A 206 -40.07 14.10 -3.22
CA ALA A 206 -38.88 13.26 -3.07
C ALA A 206 -37.80 13.60 -4.11
N GLN A 207 -38.16 13.73 -5.39
CA GLN A 207 -37.19 14.12 -6.44
C GLN A 207 -36.59 15.52 -6.20
N GLN A 208 -37.39 16.46 -5.72
CA GLN A 208 -36.91 17.80 -5.40
C GLN A 208 -35.98 17.78 -4.17
N PHE A 209 -36.32 17.02 -3.13
CA PHE A 209 -35.47 16.81 -1.96
C PHE A 209 -34.15 16.12 -2.32
N ASP A 210 -34.16 15.06 -3.14
CA ASP A 210 -32.96 14.36 -3.57
C ASP A 210 -32.02 15.29 -4.36
N SER A 211 -32.56 16.08 -5.29
CA SER A 211 -31.76 17.05 -6.06
C SER A 211 -31.14 18.16 -5.20
N GLN A 212 -31.84 18.60 -4.15
CA GLN A 212 -31.31 19.61 -3.22
C GLN A 212 -30.25 19.00 -2.28
N LEU A 213 -30.45 17.75 -1.87
CA LEU A 213 -29.51 17.03 -1.03
C LEU A 213 -28.21 16.75 -1.78
N ASP A 214 -28.27 16.33 -3.05
CA ASP A 214 -27.10 16.09 -3.89
C ASP A 214 -26.26 17.35 -4.08
N ASN A 215 -26.91 18.49 -4.36
CA ASN A 215 -26.22 19.77 -4.51
C ASN A 215 -25.55 20.22 -3.19
N PHE A 216 -26.24 20.07 -2.07
CA PHE A 216 -25.69 20.40 -0.75
C PHE A 216 -24.48 19.51 -0.41
N VAL A 217 -24.56 18.20 -0.67
CA VAL A 217 -23.45 17.27 -0.45
C VAL A 217 -22.27 17.61 -1.35
N LEU A 218 -22.49 17.90 -2.63
CA LEU A 218 -21.44 18.30 -3.56
C LEU A 218 -20.76 19.61 -3.16
N GLU A 219 -21.52 20.60 -2.71
CA GLU A 219 -20.97 21.87 -2.23
C GLU A 219 -20.17 21.70 -0.93
N ALA A 220 -20.68 20.89 0.01
CA ALA A 220 -19.96 20.54 1.24
C ALA A 220 -18.65 19.80 0.95
N LEU A 221 -18.63 18.86 0.00
CA LEU A 221 -17.42 18.15 -0.42
C LEU A 221 -16.40 19.09 -1.06
N LYS A 222 -16.83 19.99 -1.95
CA LYS A 222 -15.95 20.99 -2.58
C LYS A 222 -15.32 21.93 -1.55
N ASN A 223 -16.11 22.41 -0.60
CA ASN A 223 -15.61 23.27 0.47
C ASN A 223 -14.65 22.52 1.39
N PHE A 224 -14.91 21.23 1.65
CA PHE A 224 -14.02 20.41 2.45
C PHE A 224 -12.68 20.14 1.74
N ASP A 225 -12.71 19.91 0.43
CA ASP A 225 -11.51 19.72 -0.38
C ASP A 225 -10.70 21.02 -0.50
N SER A 226 -11.35 22.17 -0.66
CA SER A 226 -10.64 23.46 -0.67
C SER A 226 -9.97 23.76 0.67
N ILE A 227 -10.64 23.53 1.80
CA ILE A 227 -10.08 23.70 3.14
C ILE A 227 -8.87 22.77 3.35
N LYS A 228 -8.98 21.51 2.92
CA LYS A 228 -7.86 20.56 2.99
C LYS A 228 -6.67 21.01 2.15
N GLN A 229 -6.92 21.51 0.94
CA GLN A 229 -5.89 21.99 0.05
C GLN A 229 -5.18 23.22 0.65
N GLU A 230 -5.91 24.21 1.14
CA GLU A 230 -5.35 25.40 1.80
C GLU A 230 -4.50 25.01 3.02
N SER A 231 -5.02 24.12 3.87
CA SER A 231 -4.27 23.60 5.02
C SER A 231 -2.98 22.89 4.61
N LEU A 232 -3.03 22.08 3.55
CA LEU A 232 -1.85 21.38 3.03
C LEU A 232 -0.84 22.37 2.44
N GLU A 233 -1.31 23.38 1.73
CA GLU A 233 -0.49 24.45 1.16
C GLU A 233 0.30 25.18 2.25
N GLU A 234 -0.36 25.57 3.35
CA GLU A 234 0.30 26.21 4.49
C GLU A 234 1.34 25.32 5.17
N GLU A 235 1.04 24.02 5.34
CA GLU A 235 1.98 23.05 5.92
C GLU A 235 3.24 22.92 5.04
N ILE A 236 3.06 22.79 3.73
CA ILE A 236 4.18 22.71 2.78
C ILE A 236 4.97 24.02 2.79
N MET A 237 4.29 25.16 2.78
CA MET A 237 4.93 26.49 2.79
C MET A 237 5.84 26.67 4.01
N LYS A 238 5.44 26.19 5.20
CA LYS A 238 6.28 26.20 6.41
C LYS A 238 7.57 25.38 6.25
N MET A 239 7.56 24.35 5.39
CA MET A 239 8.71 23.48 5.17
C MET A 239 9.67 24.02 4.09
N VAL A 240 9.13 24.66 3.05
CA VAL A 240 9.89 25.04 1.85
C VAL A 240 10.05 26.55 1.66
N GLY A 241 9.44 27.38 2.51
CA GLY A 241 9.52 28.84 2.41
C GLY A 241 10.95 29.36 2.38
N GLY A 242 11.21 30.35 1.52
CA GLY A 242 12.54 30.90 1.29
C GLY A 242 13.44 30.06 0.37
N THR A 243 12.89 29.02 -0.28
CA THR A 243 13.62 28.18 -1.24
C THR A 243 13.02 28.29 -2.65
N PRO A 244 13.76 27.91 -3.71
CA PRO A 244 13.22 27.91 -5.07
C PRO A 244 11.94 27.07 -5.26
N MET A 245 11.72 26.07 -4.41
CA MET A 245 10.51 25.23 -4.39
C MET A 245 9.25 25.95 -3.91
N GLU A 246 9.36 27.11 -3.27
CA GLU A 246 8.22 27.92 -2.82
C GLU A 246 7.23 28.20 -3.95
N LYS A 247 7.73 28.44 -5.17
CA LYS A 247 6.90 28.71 -6.36
C LYS A 247 6.03 27.52 -6.80
N MET A 248 6.39 26.30 -6.39
CA MET A 248 5.68 25.07 -6.74
C MET A 248 4.64 24.68 -5.69
N VAL A 249 4.61 25.34 -4.53
CA VAL A 249 3.74 24.96 -3.40
C VAL A 249 2.26 24.88 -3.78
N PRO A 250 1.66 25.84 -4.52
CA PRO A 250 0.24 25.75 -4.92
C PRO A 250 -0.05 24.58 -5.86
N LEU A 251 0.94 24.10 -6.61
CA LEU A 251 0.81 22.96 -7.52
C LEU A 251 0.92 21.64 -6.77
N ILE A 252 1.82 21.57 -5.78
CA ILE A 252 2.03 20.41 -4.92
C ILE A 252 0.82 20.21 -3.99
N ALA A 253 0.23 21.29 -3.47
CA ALA A 253 -0.93 21.23 -2.59
C ALA A 253 -2.18 20.62 -3.25
N LYS A 254 -2.28 20.67 -4.59
CA LYS A 254 -3.36 20.02 -5.36
C LYS A 254 -3.24 18.50 -5.41
N GLN A 255 -2.10 17.94 -5.02
CA GLN A 255 -1.86 16.50 -5.05
C GLN A 255 -2.41 15.83 -3.78
N ASP A 256 -2.66 14.53 -3.85
CA ASP A 256 -2.94 13.72 -2.66
C ASP A 256 -1.84 13.91 -1.61
N ARG A 257 -2.22 13.99 -0.33
CA ARG A 257 -1.28 14.30 0.77
C ARG A 257 -0.04 13.39 0.80
N VAL A 258 -0.20 12.11 0.50
CA VAL A 258 0.91 11.15 0.42
C VAL A 258 1.87 11.51 -0.73
N VAL A 259 1.33 11.86 -1.90
CA VAL A 259 2.12 12.30 -3.06
C VAL A 259 2.82 13.61 -2.75
N ALA A 260 2.13 14.58 -2.15
CA ALA A 260 2.71 15.84 -1.70
C ALA A 260 3.85 15.63 -0.68
N ALA A 261 3.67 14.71 0.26
CA ALA A 261 4.68 14.37 1.26
C ALA A 261 5.93 13.77 0.62
N PHE A 262 5.78 12.91 -0.39
CA PHE A 262 6.93 12.41 -1.16
C PHE A 262 7.57 13.50 -2.02
N LEU A 263 6.79 14.37 -2.66
CA LEU A 263 7.33 15.50 -3.43
C LEU A 263 8.22 16.38 -2.55
N VAL A 264 7.75 16.75 -1.36
CA VAL A 264 8.54 17.56 -0.42
C VAL A 264 9.75 16.78 0.10
N GLY A 265 9.56 15.55 0.58
CA GLY A 265 10.64 14.78 1.20
C GLY A 265 11.76 14.41 0.24
N ILE A 266 11.43 14.00 -0.99
CA ILE A 266 12.41 13.72 -2.03
C ILE A 266 13.12 15.01 -2.46
N ALA A 267 12.41 16.12 -2.64
CA ALA A 267 13.05 17.38 -3.03
C ALA A 267 14.04 17.89 -1.98
N LYS A 268 13.73 17.72 -0.69
CA LYS A 268 14.68 18.02 0.37
C LYS A 268 15.95 17.19 0.23
N LYS A 269 15.80 15.91 -0.07
CA LYS A 269 16.91 14.97 -0.15
C LYS A 269 17.79 15.20 -1.38
N GLU A 270 17.18 15.42 -2.53
CA GLU A 270 17.88 15.45 -3.82
C GLU A 270 18.48 16.83 -4.15
N SER A 271 17.81 17.91 -3.74
CA SER A 271 18.22 19.27 -4.11
C SER A 271 18.20 20.27 -2.96
N ASN A 272 17.87 19.83 -1.74
CA ASN A 272 17.60 20.73 -0.62
C ASN A 272 16.55 21.80 -0.99
N TYR A 273 15.41 21.34 -1.53
CA TYR A 273 14.30 22.19 -2.01
C TYR A 273 14.68 23.14 -3.16
N GLY A 274 15.54 22.68 -4.08
CA GLY A 274 15.95 23.45 -5.24
C GLY A 274 17.17 24.35 -5.01
N ILE A 275 17.85 24.27 -3.86
CA ILE A 275 19.12 25.00 -3.62
C ILE A 275 20.26 24.42 -4.46
N HIS A 276 20.24 23.11 -4.69
CA HIS A 276 21.23 22.39 -5.51
C HIS A 276 20.53 21.73 -6.69
N VAL A 277 20.60 22.36 -7.86
CA VAL A 277 19.82 21.96 -9.03
C VAL A 277 20.69 21.74 -10.26
N PRO A 278 20.27 20.84 -11.16
CA PRO A 278 20.87 20.80 -12.49
C PRO A 278 20.59 22.12 -13.20
N LEU A 279 21.60 22.59 -13.92
CA LEU A 279 21.49 23.80 -14.74
C LEU A 279 21.58 23.42 -16.21
N LEU A 280 20.91 24.19 -17.06
CA LEU A 280 21.09 24.19 -18.50
C LEU A 280 21.36 25.63 -18.92
N ASP A 281 22.53 25.89 -19.49
CA ASP A 281 22.98 27.24 -19.88
C ASP A 281 22.91 28.26 -18.72
N GLY A 282 23.19 27.81 -17.50
CA GLY A 282 23.13 28.63 -16.28
C GLY A 282 21.71 28.87 -15.75
N GLN A 283 20.68 28.31 -16.38
CA GLN A 283 19.28 28.43 -15.96
C GLN A 283 18.85 27.22 -15.14
N ASP A 284 17.94 27.46 -14.19
CA ASP A 284 17.31 26.41 -13.37
C ASP A 284 16.43 25.52 -14.25
N CYS A 285 16.61 24.21 -14.11
CA CYS A 285 15.87 23.18 -14.81
C CYS A 285 14.60 22.70 -14.08
N TYR A 286 14.26 23.31 -12.94
CA TYR A 286 13.11 22.97 -12.09
C TYR A 286 13.09 21.51 -11.62
N ASN A 287 14.23 20.82 -11.68
CA ASN A 287 14.34 19.41 -11.33
C ASN A 287 14.88 19.26 -9.91
N TYR A 288 13.96 19.29 -8.95
CA TYR A 288 14.30 19.24 -7.54
C TYR A 288 14.37 17.82 -6.98
N TRP A 289 13.97 16.81 -7.77
CA TRP A 289 13.78 15.43 -7.36
C TRP A 289 14.81 14.45 -7.95
N GLY A 290 15.82 14.97 -8.65
CA GLY A 290 16.83 14.14 -9.30
C GLY A 290 16.29 13.30 -10.46
N TYR A 291 15.15 13.69 -11.06
CA TYR A 291 14.48 12.94 -12.12
C TYR A 291 15.37 12.81 -13.38
N ARG A 292 15.35 11.64 -14.04
CA ARG A 292 16.22 11.31 -15.19
C ARG A 292 15.45 10.77 -16.39
N GLY A 293 14.23 11.23 -16.60
CA GLY A 293 13.49 10.95 -17.84
C GLY A 293 14.14 11.64 -19.03
N ILE A 294 14.32 10.90 -20.14
CA ILE A 294 14.92 11.45 -21.36
C ILE A 294 13.94 12.46 -21.99
N ARG A 295 14.40 13.69 -22.22
CA ARG A 295 13.68 14.77 -22.89
C ARG A 295 14.59 15.49 -23.88
N ALA A 296 14.01 16.41 -24.67
CA ALA A 296 14.77 17.26 -25.59
C ALA A 296 15.79 18.14 -24.85
N ARG A 297 15.43 18.63 -23.65
CA ARG A 297 16.30 19.41 -22.77
C ARG A 297 16.79 18.56 -21.62
N MET A 298 18.11 18.48 -21.47
CA MET A 298 18.77 17.72 -20.41
C MET A 298 19.76 18.65 -19.70
N GLY A 299 19.65 18.75 -18.38
CA GLY A 299 20.59 19.49 -17.56
C GLY A 299 21.87 18.71 -17.26
N THR A 300 22.72 19.27 -16.41
CA THR A 300 23.95 18.62 -15.96
C THR A 300 23.70 17.23 -15.35
N GLY A 301 24.63 16.30 -15.54
CA GLY A 301 24.56 14.95 -14.94
C GLY A 301 23.47 14.04 -15.51
N GLY A 302 22.86 14.39 -16.65
CA GLY A 302 21.80 13.60 -17.29
C GLY A 302 20.45 13.75 -16.59
N HIS A 303 20.27 14.81 -15.80
CA HIS A 303 18.98 15.14 -15.20
C HIS A 303 18.05 15.81 -16.22
N THR A 304 16.76 15.50 -16.14
CA THR A 304 15.74 16.13 -16.98
C THR A 304 15.73 17.64 -16.73
N CYS A 305 15.62 18.44 -17.78
CA CYS A 305 15.37 19.88 -17.66
C CYS A 305 13.92 20.16 -18.05
N PHE A 306 13.11 20.56 -17.08
CA PHE A 306 11.68 20.83 -17.28
C PHE A 306 11.47 22.23 -17.86
N ASP A 307 10.37 22.41 -18.58
CA ASP A 307 10.07 23.68 -19.23
C ASP A 307 9.46 24.71 -18.28
N SER A 308 8.84 24.25 -17.19
CA SER A 308 8.20 25.09 -16.18
C SER A 308 8.06 24.37 -14.83
N PRO A 309 7.79 25.10 -13.74
CA PRO A 309 7.40 24.50 -12.46
C PRO A 309 6.18 23.57 -12.57
N GLU A 310 5.21 23.93 -13.39
CA GLU A 310 4.00 23.14 -13.69
C GLU A 310 4.36 21.80 -14.32
N ASP A 311 5.14 21.81 -15.39
CA ASP A 311 5.61 20.59 -16.08
C ASP A 311 6.43 19.69 -15.14
N ALA A 312 7.29 20.29 -14.31
CA ALA A 312 8.09 19.56 -13.34
C ALA A 312 7.20 18.85 -12.30
N VAL A 313 6.28 19.58 -11.66
CA VAL A 313 5.38 19.03 -10.64
C VAL A 313 4.46 17.98 -11.26
N GLU A 314 3.83 18.26 -12.40
CA GLU A 314 2.92 17.31 -13.06
C GLU A 314 3.62 15.98 -13.41
N THR A 315 4.82 16.06 -13.98
CA THR A 315 5.58 14.87 -14.38
C THR A 315 6.02 14.04 -13.17
N VAL A 316 6.59 14.69 -12.16
CA VAL A 316 7.11 14.00 -10.97
C VAL A 316 5.95 13.48 -10.11
N ALA A 317 4.93 14.30 -9.87
CA ALA A 317 3.75 13.91 -9.13
C ALA A 317 3.04 12.74 -9.81
N GLY A 318 2.87 12.77 -11.14
CA GLY A 318 2.27 11.68 -11.90
C GLY A 318 3.03 10.37 -11.69
N ARG A 319 4.37 10.40 -11.76
CA ARG A 319 5.19 9.20 -11.51
C ARG A 319 5.08 8.69 -10.07
N ILE A 320 5.11 9.59 -9.09
CA ILE A 320 4.94 9.21 -7.67
C ILE A 320 3.54 8.64 -7.46
N GLN A 321 2.51 9.21 -8.08
CA GLN A 321 1.14 8.74 -7.97
C GLN A 321 0.98 7.33 -8.56
N GLU A 322 1.63 7.01 -9.68
CA GLU A 322 1.67 5.64 -10.21
C GLU A 322 2.27 4.64 -9.22
N LEU A 323 3.35 5.04 -8.53
CA LEU A 323 4.01 4.21 -7.51
C LEU A 323 3.10 4.02 -6.30
N VAL A 324 2.51 5.09 -5.78
CA VAL A 324 1.55 5.03 -4.66
C VAL A 324 0.34 4.16 -5.01
N LYS A 325 -0.19 4.25 -6.23
CA LYS A 325 -1.27 3.38 -6.73
C LYS A 325 -0.87 1.91 -6.84
N ALA A 326 0.43 1.62 -6.89
CA ALA A 326 0.98 0.27 -6.87
C ALA A 326 1.41 -0.18 -5.46
N ASP A 327 0.84 0.43 -4.41
CA ASP A 327 1.13 0.16 -3.00
C ASP A 327 2.59 0.47 -2.59
N VAL A 328 3.25 1.39 -3.29
CA VAL A 328 4.55 1.96 -2.90
C VAL A 328 4.29 3.30 -2.19
N ASP A 329 3.80 3.23 -0.95
CA ASP A 329 3.30 4.41 -0.22
C ASP A 329 4.09 4.71 1.07
N THR A 330 5.17 3.96 1.34
CA THR A 330 6.12 4.23 2.44
C THR A 330 7.49 4.67 1.92
N PRO A 331 8.27 5.45 2.69
CA PRO A 331 9.66 5.80 2.33
C PRO A 331 10.55 4.58 2.05
N GLN A 332 10.31 3.46 2.75
CA GLN A 332 11.05 2.21 2.58
C GLN A 332 10.82 1.60 1.20
N GLU A 333 9.59 1.65 0.70
CA GLU A 333 9.24 1.14 -0.62
C GLU A 333 9.58 2.17 -1.71
N MET A 334 9.40 3.46 -1.42
CA MET A 334 9.69 4.56 -2.34
C MET A 334 11.18 4.71 -2.67
N VAL A 335 12.07 3.96 -2.01
CA VAL A 335 13.50 3.88 -2.38
C VAL A 335 13.71 3.44 -3.84
N LEU A 336 12.71 2.80 -4.45
CA LEU A 336 12.66 2.53 -5.90
C LEU A 336 12.87 3.80 -6.74
N TRP A 337 12.49 4.98 -6.24
CA TRP A 337 12.78 6.27 -6.89
C TRP A 337 14.28 6.49 -7.10
N LYS A 338 15.09 6.15 -6.08
CA LYS A 338 16.54 6.37 -6.07
C LYS A 338 17.31 5.35 -6.91
N CYS A 339 17.02 4.07 -6.77
CA CYS A 339 17.85 2.97 -7.30
C CYS A 339 17.10 2.01 -8.25
N GLY A 340 15.86 2.31 -8.60
CA GLY A 340 15.03 1.44 -9.42
C GLY A 340 14.85 0.07 -8.75
N SER A 341 14.84 -1.00 -9.55
CA SER A 341 14.60 -2.36 -9.05
C SER A 341 15.80 -3.02 -8.37
N ASN A 342 16.99 -2.40 -8.36
CA ASN A 342 18.23 -3.03 -7.88
C ASN A 342 18.90 -2.22 -6.76
N CYS A 343 18.17 -2.02 -5.67
CA CYS A 343 18.63 -1.27 -4.49
C CYS A 343 19.53 -2.09 -3.54
N ALA A 344 19.70 -3.39 -3.76
CA ALA A 344 20.42 -4.29 -2.84
C ALA A 344 21.92 -3.93 -2.68
N ASN A 345 22.51 -3.27 -3.67
CA ASN A 345 23.92 -2.87 -3.67
C ASN A 345 24.13 -1.35 -3.48
N ASP A 346 23.06 -0.58 -3.23
CA ASP A 346 23.17 0.88 -3.03
C ASP A 346 23.39 1.18 -1.55
N SER A 347 24.65 1.45 -1.19
CA SER A 347 25.04 1.82 0.18
C SER A 347 24.38 3.12 0.68
N GLY A 348 23.84 3.94 -0.22
CA GLY A 348 23.12 5.17 0.09
C GLY A 348 21.61 4.99 0.30
N ALA A 349 21.04 3.81 0.00
CA ALA A 349 19.59 3.56 0.07
C ALA A 349 19.03 3.77 1.48
N SER A 350 19.64 3.18 2.51
CA SER A 350 19.15 3.30 3.90
C SER A 350 19.15 4.75 4.40
N LYS A 351 20.20 5.51 4.07
CA LYS A 351 20.28 6.94 4.42
C LYS A 351 19.21 7.74 3.69
N TRP A 352 19.01 7.47 2.39
CA TRP A 352 17.97 8.13 1.61
C TRP A 352 16.58 7.88 2.19
N ILE A 353 16.25 6.63 2.54
CA ILE A 353 14.98 6.26 3.17
C ILE A 353 14.78 7.05 4.47
N SER A 354 15.82 7.12 5.31
CA SER A 354 15.77 7.87 6.57
C SER A 354 15.52 9.35 6.33
N ASP A 355 16.28 9.96 5.42
CA ASP A 355 16.20 11.39 5.14
C ASP A 355 14.83 11.77 4.56
N VAL A 356 14.34 11.03 3.55
CA VAL A 356 13.00 11.25 2.98
C VAL A 356 11.92 10.99 4.03
N GLY A 357 12.08 9.95 4.83
CA GLY A 357 11.13 9.56 5.86
C GLY A 357 10.90 10.64 6.92
N ILE A 358 11.90 11.42 7.30
CA ILE A 358 11.75 12.52 8.26
C ILE A 358 10.73 13.54 7.73
N TYR A 359 10.91 14.02 6.50
CA TYR A 359 10.07 15.07 5.92
C TYR A 359 8.72 14.53 5.47
N PHE A 360 8.68 13.30 4.94
CA PHE A 360 7.44 12.61 4.63
C PHE A 360 6.55 12.51 5.87
N ASN A 361 7.11 12.06 6.99
CA ASN A 361 6.37 11.92 8.25
C ASN A 361 5.96 13.27 8.84
N GLN A 362 6.76 14.33 8.69
CA GLN A 362 6.37 15.68 9.13
C GLN A 362 5.09 16.15 8.45
N LEU A 363 4.95 15.92 7.15
CA LEU A 363 3.73 16.32 6.42
C LEU A 363 2.59 15.32 6.59
N ASN A 364 2.89 14.02 6.69
CA ASN A 364 1.86 12.98 6.72
C ASN A 364 1.31 12.69 8.13
N ASN A 365 2.07 12.93 9.20
CA ASN A 365 1.65 12.66 10.58
C ASN A 365 0.90 13.81 11.27
N ASN A 366 0.84 15.00 10.67
CA ASN A 366 0.07 16.14 11.20
C ASN A 366 -1.47 15.93 11.18
N GLN A 367 -1.97 14.74 10.82
CA GLN A 367 -3.39 14.37 10.94
C GLN A 367 -3.85 14.00 12.37
N GLY A 368 -3.07 14.34 13.41
CA GLY A 368 -3.33 13.95 14.79
C GLY A 368 -3.48 15.09 15.80
N GLY A 369 -3.76 16.32 15.35
CA GLY A 369 -4.01 17.48 16.22
C GLY A 369 -5.48 17.63 16.59
#